data_AF-A0A9E4A4P6-F1
#
_entry.id   AF-A0A9E4A4P6-F1
#
_cell.length_a   1.000
_cell.length_b   1.000
_cell.length_c   1.000
_cell.angle_alpha   90.00
_cell.angle_beta   90.00
_cell.angle_gamma   90.00
#
_symmetry.space_group_name_H-M   'P 1'
#
loop_
_entity.id
_entity.type
_entity.pdbx_description
1 polymer ?
#
loop_
_entity_poly.entity_id
_entity_poly.type
_entity_poly.pdbx_seq_one_letter_code
_entity_poly.pdbx_strand_id
1 'polypeptide(L)' 'MNFEPTDQDIVVNADELRAFASQLYQKADVPKVDADAVAHLQVETDLHGIHSHGTRALAGYVRGILGGRINPTPNLTITR' A
#
# COMPACT_ATOMS: atom_id res chain seq x y z
N MET A 1 -6.15 -1.99 19.94
CA MET A 1 -5.10 -2.68 20.73
C MET A 1 -3.86 -1.82 20.61
N ASN A 2 -3.25 -1.40 21.71
CA ASN A 2 -1.98 -0.68 21.64
C ASN A 2 -0.87 -1.74 21.58
N PHE A 3 -0.20 -1.83 20.45
CA PHE A 3 0.98 -2.67 20.29
C PHE A 3 2.19 -1.84 20.70
N GLU A 4 2.84 -2.24 21.79
CA GLU A 4 4.14 -1.70 22.15
C GLU A 4 5.20 -2.36 21.26
N PRO A 5 6.09 -1.58 20.61
CA PRO A 5 7.18 -2.14 19.82
C PRO A 5 8.07 -3.05 20.68
N THR A 6 8.45 -4.20 20.13
CA THR A 6 9.45 -5.10 20.74
C THR A 6 10.86 -4.67 20.35
N ASP A 7 11.88 -5.29 20.97
CA ASP A 7 13.29 -5.07 20.62
C ASP A 7 13.64 -5.47 19.16
N GLN A 8 12.74 -6.19 18.47
CA GLN A 8 12.91 -6.57 17.07
C GLN A 8 12.20 -5.62 16.10
N ASP A 9 11.41 -4.66 16.60
CA ASP A 9 10.63 -3.76 15.78
C ASP A 9 11.36 -2.43 15.55
N ILE A 10 11.13 -1.85 14.37
CA ILE A 10 11.58 -0.50 14.04
C ILE A 10 10.35 0.36 13.84
N VAL A 11 10.25 1.45 14.60
CA VAL A 11 9.19 2.44 14.41
C VAL A 11 9.51 3.27 13.18
N VAL A 12 8.59 3.28 12.23
CA VAL A 12 8.69 4.06 10.99
C VAL A 12 7.67 5.19 11.04
N ASN A 13 8.05 6.39 10.59
CA ASN A 13 7.12 7.50 10.49
C ASN A 13 6.02 7.19 9.46
N ALA A 14 4.76 7.37 9.85
CA ALA A 14 3.61 7.00 9.02
C ALA A 14 3.51 7.83 7.72
N ASP A 15 3.81 9.13 7.78
CA ASP A 15 3.75 10.01 6.60
C ASP A 15 4.86 9.67 5.60
N GLU A 16 6.06 9.38 6.10
CA GLU A 16 7.18 8.93 5.27
C GLU A 16 6.88 7.57 4.62
N LEU A 17 6.34 6.62 5.38
CA LEU A 17 5.93 5.31 4.86
C LEU A 17 4.83 5.44 3.79
N ARG A 18 3.84 6.31 4.02
CA ARG A 18 2.78 6.60 3.04
C ARG A 18 3.35 7.19 1.76
N ALA A 19 4.26 8.16 1.86
CA ALA A 19 4.91 8.78 0.71
C ALA A 19 5.76 7.77 -0.07
N PHE A 20 6.50 6.91 0.64
CA PHE A 20 7.29 5.83 0.04
C PHE A 20 6.39 4.81 -0.69
N ALA A 21 5.32 4.36 -0.05
CA ALA A 21 4.39 3.42 -0.65
C ALA A 21 3.74 3.97 -1.92
N SER A 22 3.27 5.22 -1.90
CA SER A 22 2.70 5.88 -3.08
C SER A 22 3.71 5.95 -4.22
N GLN A 23 4.98 6.30 -3.94
CA GLN A 23 6.03 6.33 -4.95
C GLN A 23 6.27 4.96 -5.60
N LEU A 24 6.24 3.88 -4.82
CA LEU A 24 6.40 2.53 -5.36
C LEU A 24 5.26 2.14 -6.31
N TYR A 25 4.02 2.45 -5.96
CA TYR A 25 2.88 2.21 -6.85
C TYR A 25 2.97 3.04 -8.13
N GLN A 26 3.34 4.32 -8.03
CA GLN A 26 3.55 5.18 -9.21
C GLN A 26 4.67 4.65 -10.13
N LYS A 27 5.75 4.12 -9.55
CA LYS A 27 6.83 3.48 -10.33
C LYS A 27 6.42 2.15 -10.96
N ALA A 28 5.31 1.56 -10.51
CA ALA A 28 4.66 0.41 -11.13
C ALA A 28 3.51 0.84 -12.07
N ASP A 29 3.52 2.07 -12.57
CA ASP A 29 2.56 2.63 -13.53
C ASP A 29 1.13 2.84 -12.99
N VAL A 30 0.92 2.78 -11.67
CA VAL A 30 -0.36 3.16 -11.05
C VAL A 30 -0.52 4.69 -11.08
N PRO A 31 -1.68 5.23 -11.52
CA PRO A 31 -1.93 6.67 -11.47
C PRO A 31 -1.75 7.25 -10.07
N LYS A 32 -1.21 8.46 -9.96
CA LYS A 32 -0.88 9.10 -8.68
C LYS A 32 -2.04 9.10 -7.69
N VAL A 33 -3.26 9.40 -8.15
CA VAL A 33 -4.46 9.45 -7.29
C VAL A 33 -4.76 8.08 -6.66
N ASP A 34 -4.64 7.00 -7.43
CA ASP A 34 -4.89 5.64 -6.96
C ASP A 34 -3.74 5.14 -6.09
N ALA A 35 -2.50 5.48 -6.46
CA ALA A 35 -1.29 5.19 -5.69
C ALA A 35 -1.32 5.85 -4.30
N ASP A 36 -1.74 7.11 -4.23
CA ASP A 36 -1.92 7.83 -2.97
C ASP A 36 -3.03 7.19 -2.13
N ALA A 37 -4.14 6.80 -2.76
CA ALA A 37 -5.28 6.17 -2.08
C ALA A 37 -4.90 4.82 -1.46
N VAL A 38 -4.26 3.92 -2.21
CA VAL A 38 -3.84 2.61 -1.69
C VAL A 38 -2.77 2.74 -0.61
N ALA A 39 -1.82 3.66 -0.77
CA ALA A 39 -0.78 3.93 0.23
C ALA A 39 -1.39 4.45 1.54
N HIS A 40 -2.36 5.36 1.46
CA HIS A 40 -3.09 5.85 2.62
C HIS A 40 -3.80 4.70 3.33
N LEU A 41 -4.61 3.90 2.61
CA LEU A 41 -5.36 2.79 3.20
C LEU A 41 -4.45 1.75 3.86
N GLN A 42 -3.32 1.40 3.25
CA GLN A 42 -2.39 0.44 3.83
C GLN A 42 -1.73 0.96 5.11
N VAL A 43 -1.30 2.22 5.13
CA VAL A 43 -0.69 2.81 6.33
C VAL A 43 -1.70 3.02 7.44
N GLU A 44 -2.93 3.46 7.14
CA GLU A 44 -4.01 3.53 8.14
C GLU A 44 -4.32 2.16 8.74
N THR A 45 -4.26 1.10 7.92
CA THR A 45 -4.46 -0.28 8.38
C THR A 45 -3.33 -0.70 9.33
N ASP A 46 -2.08 -0.28 9.09
CA ASP A 46 -0.96 -0.48 10.03
C ASP A 46 -1.14 0.33 11.32
N LEU A 47 -1.58 1.58 11.24
CA LEU A 47 -1.85 2.42 12.41
C LEU A 47 -2.97 1.87 13.30
N HIS A 48 -3.93 1.16 12.71
CA HIS A 48 -4.95 0.41 13.44
C HIS A 48 -4.44 -0.94 14.02
N GLY A 49 -3.17 -1.29 13.80
CA GLY A 49 -2.55 -2.52 14.30
C GLY A 49 -2.92 -3.78 13.49
N ILE A 50 -3.39 -3.63 12.25
CA ILE A 50 -3.82 -4.74 11.37
C ILE A 50 -2.73 -5.01 10.31
N HIS A 51 -1.51 -5.29 10.76
CA HIS A 51 -0.34 -5.41 9.88
C HIS A 51 -0.43 -6.50 8.81
N SER A 52 -1.29 -7.50 9.00
CA SER A 52 -1.53 -8.55 8.00
C SER A 52 -2.16 -8.02 6.71
N HIS A 53 -2.84 -6.86 6.76
CA HIS A 53 -3.54 -6.26 5.62
C HIS A 53 -3.05 -4.83 5.29
N GLY A 54 -2.06 -4.31 6.04
CA GLY A 54 -1.43 -3.01 5.79
C GLY A 54 -0.30 -3.07 4.76
N THR A 55 0.79 -2.35 5.02
CA THR A 55 1.92 -2.22 4.08
C THR A 55 2.71 -3.51 3.85
N ARG A 56 2.53 -4.54 4.69
CA ARG A 56 3.08 -5.88 4.45
C ARG A 56 2.70 -6.45 3.07
N ALA A 57 1.50 -6.11 2.57
CA ALA A 57 1.02 -6.59 1.27
C ALA A 57 1.61 -5.83 0.07
N LEU A 58 2.20 -4.64 0.29
CA LEU A 58 2.70 -3.73 -0.74
C LEU A 58 3.58 -4.42 -1.78
N ALA A 59 4.61 -5.15 -1.32
CA ALA A 59 5.54 -5.83 -2.23
C ALA A 59 4.84 -6.88 -3.10
N GLY A 60 3.78 -7.52 -2.60
CA GLY A 60 2.97 -8.47 -3.36
C GLY A 60 2.16 -7.80 -4.46
N TYR A 61 1.57 -6.63 -4.17
CA TYR A 61 0.82 -5.84 -5.16
C TYR A 61 1.74 -5.30 -6.25
N VAL A 62 2.87 -4.68 -5.88
CA VAL A 62 3.85 -4.15 -6.85
C VAL A 62 4.34 -5.25 -7.78
N ARG A 63 4.71 -6.43 -7.27
CA ARG A 63 5.10 -7.58 -8.11
C ARG A 63 3.96 -8.08 -8.99
N GLY A 64 2.72 -8.04 -8.49
CA GLY A 64 1.53 -8.41 -9.28
C GLY A 64 1.29 -7.47 -10.46
N ILE A 65 1.51 -6.17 -10.26
CA ILE A 65 1.41 -5.16 -11.30
C ILE A 65 2.52 -5.34 -12.33
N LEU A 66 3.79 -5.37 -11.89
CA LEU A 66 4.94 -5.55 -12.78
C LEU A 66 4.88 -6.88 -13.56
N GLY A 67 4.29 -7.91 -12.96
CA GLY A 67 4.07 -9.21 -13.60
C GLY A 67 2.80 -9.31 -14.47
N GLY A 68 2.06 -8.22 -14.67
CA GLY A 68 0.85 -8.17 -15.50
C GLY A 68 -0.37 -8.88 -14.93
N ARG A 69 -0.30 -9.39 -13.70
CA ARG A 69 -1.41 -10.08 -13.01
C ARG A 69 -2.43 -9.11 -12.42
N ILE A 70 -2.03 -7.87 -12.17
CA ILE A 70 -2.88 -6.78 -11.72
C ILE A 70 -2.79 -5.67 -12.76
N ASN A 71 -3.94 -5.20 -13.25
CA ASN A 71 -3.99 -4.05 -14.16
C ASN A 71 -3.81 -2.75 -13.33
N PRO A 72 -2.74 -1.96 -13.54
CA PRO A 72 -2.52 -0.72 -12.81
C PRO A 72 -3.47 0.42 -13.24
N THR A 73 -4.05 0.31 -14.43
CA THR A 73 -4.92 1.33 -15.04
C THR A 73 -6.23 0.69 -15.55
N PRO A 74 -7.06 0.15 -14.66
CA PRO A 74 -8.30 -0.50 -15.07
C PRO A 74 -9.30 0.51 -15.65
N ASN A 75 -9.93 0.15 -16.77
CA ASN A 75 -11.08 0.89 -17.29
C ASN A 75 -12.37 0.32 -16.66
N LEU A 76 -12.78 0.89 -15.54
CA LEU A 76 -13.97 0.45 -14.81
C LEU A 76 -15.24 0.83 -15.59
N THR A 77 -16.09 -0.15 -15.88
CA THR A 77 -17.37 0.04 -16.58
C THR A 77 -18.52 -0.59 -15.79
N ILE A 78 -19.72 -0.02 -15.97
CA ILE A 78 -20.96 -0.57 -15.37
C ILE A 78 -21.64 -1.44 -16.42
N THR A 79 -21.96 -2.68 -16.07
CA THR A 79 -22.76 -3.59 -16.90
C THR A 79 -24.20 -3.64 -16.42
N ARG A 80 -25.14 -3.87 -17.33
CA ARG A 80 -26.58 -4.02 -17.04
C ARG A 80 -26.98 -5.50 -17.04
#